data_AF-A0A6P0MWI6-F1
#
_entry.id   AF-A0A6P0MWI6-F1
#
_cell.length_a   1.000
_cell.length_b   1.000
_cell.length_c   1.000
_cell.angle_alpha   90.00
_cell.angle_beta   90.00
_cell.angle_gamma   90.00
#
_symmetry.space_group_name_H-M   'P 1'
#
loop_
_entity.id
_entity.type
_entity.pdbx_description
1 polymer ?
#
loop_
_entity_poly.entity_id
_entity_poly.type
_entity_poly.pdbx_seq_one_letter_code
_entity_poly.pdbx_strand_id
1 'polypeptide(L)'
;MNKVFKQLFNLSITLTTVNLLMGCSVLLKSRTEGNKAEARKARATEPIVSPALKNAVNDLQDLKIKSEGEYGIKLREYEDKLKEIVPVAKIAQGDAEALAAMKSALEGHKLALEFWRCDRLSGYDQLHECRDKELQGIFNKYPEIKEQALALVEENSSYISARLDQESLLDAIWSQANADTSIAHRIIYPPLDLTNTVTDEN
;
A
#
# COMPACT_ATOMS: atom_id res chain seq x y z
N MET A 1 2.72 -35.25 0.77
CA MET A 1 4.03 -34.62 1.05
C MET A 1 4.68 -34.25 -0.28
N ASN A 2 4.39 -33.07 -0.83
CA ASN A 2 4.95 -32.64 -2.10
C ASN A 2 5.87 -31.43 -1.90
N LYS A 3 7.16 -31.67 -2.22
CA LYS A 3 8.32 -30.79 -2.14
C LYS A 3 8.31 -29.61 -3.12
N VAL A 4 7.18 -29.28 -3.75
CA VAL A 4 7.09 -28.22 -4.75
C VAL A 4 6.90 -26.83 -4.12
N PHE A 5 6.38 -26.77 -2.89
CA PHE A 5 6.07 -25.49 -2.23
C PHE A 5 7.25 -24.82 -1.49
N LYS A 6 8.43 -25.45 -1.44
CA LYS A 6 9.61 -24.90 -0.76
C LYS A 6 10.47 -23.99 -1.65
N GLN A 7 10.10 -23.78 -2.92
CA GLN A 7 10.92 -23.06 -3.90
C GLN A 7 10.43 -21.66 -4.28
N LEU A 8 9.26 -21.19 -3.80
CA LEU A 8 8.72 -19.88 -4.22
C LEU A 8 8.72 -18.79 -3.13
N PHE A 9 9.30 -19.04 -1.95
CA PHE A 9 9.42 -18.02 -0.88
C PHE A 9 10.87 -17.64 -0.53
N ASN A 10 11.85 -18.00 -1.37
CA ASN A 10 13.21 -17.48 -1.27
C ASN A 10 13.46 -16.45 -2.39
N LEU A 11 13.14 -15.20 -2.11
CA LEU A 11 13.74 -14.05 -2.79
C LEU A 11 13.91 -12.89 -1.79
N SER A 12 14.64 -13.19 -0.71
CA SER A 12 15.41 -12.16 -0.03
C SER A 12 16.69 -11.89 -0.81
N ILE A 13 16.84 -10.64 -1.25
CA ILE A 13 18.08 -9.86 -1.28
C ILE A 13 19.28 -10.52 -2.00
N THR A 14 19.54 -10.07 -3.22
CA THR A 14 20.93 -9.90 -3.69
C THR A 14 21.13 -8.48 -4.21
N LEU A 15 21.80 -7.70 -3.37
CA LEU A 15 22.42 -6.43 -3.64
C LEU A 15 23.62 -6.60 -4.61
N THR A 16 23.98 -5.49 -5.28
CA THR A 16 25.31 -5.09 -5.80
C THR A 16 25.80 -5.49 -7.20
N THR A 17 25.78 -4.46 -8.08
CA THR A 17 26.89 -3.92 -8.94
C THR A 17 27.40 -4.79 -10.11
N VAL A 18 27.64 -4.31 -11.34
CA VAL A 18 28.45 -3.16 -11.81
C VAL A 18 28.06 -2.78 -13.26
N ASN A 19 28.14 -1.48 -13.56
CA ASN A 19 28.06 -0.80 -14.86
C ASN A 19 28.88 -1.40 -16.02
N LEU A 20 28.40 -1.27 -17.27
CA LEU A 20 29.23 -0.73 -18.36
C LEU A 20 28.41 -0.20 -19.57
N LEU A 21 28.40 1.13 -19.67
CA LEU A 21 28.51 2.00 -20.84
C LEU A 21 28.40 1.39 -22.27
N MET A 22 27.37 1.82 -23.00
CA MET A 22 27.39 2.35 -24.39
C MET A 22 26.04 3.09 -24.55
N GLY A 23 25.92 4.39 -24.78
CA GLY A 23 26.65 5.24 -25.72
C GLY A 23 25.68 5.69 -26.80
N CYS A 24 25.08 6.87 -26.67
CA CYS A 24 24.65 7.70 -27.80
C CYS A 24 24.33 9.12 -27.33
N SER A 25 25.35 9.98 -27.38
CA SER A 25 25.19 11.42 -27.32
C SER A 25 24.84 11.93 -28.71
N VAL A 26 23.61 12.41 -28.90
CA VAL A 26 23.30 13.31 -30.01
C VAL A 26 22.82 14.63 -29.43
N LEU A 27 23.75 15.58 -29.49
CA LEU A 27 23.59 17.03 -29.59
C LEU A 27 22.16 17.53 -29.83
N LEU A 28 21.60 18.28 -28.87
CA LEU A 28 20.89 19.51 -29.20
C LEU A 28 21.41 20.67 -28.35
N LYS A 29 22.05 21.60 -29.05
CA LYS A 29 22.57 22.86 -28.55
C LYS A 29 21.57 23.95 -28.93
N SER A 30 20.91 24.56 -27.95
CA SER A 30 20.35 25.91 -28.10
C SER A 30 20.78 26.77 -26.91
N ARG A 31 21.73 27.66 -27.21
CA ARG A 31 22.02 28.91 -26.50
C ARG A 31 20.81 29.81 -26.81
N THR A 32 20.20 30.56 -25.90
CA THR A 32 20.70 31.84 -25.37
C THR A 32 19.68 32.36 -24.35
N GLU A 33 20.21 32.80 -23.20
CA GLU A 33 19.76 33.87 -22.29
C GLU A 33 18.29 34.33 -22.34
N GLY A 34 17.61 34.17 -21.20
CA GLY A 34 16.37 34.85 -20.88
C GLY A 34 15.72 34.24 -19.65
N ASN A 35 15.65 35.02 -18.56
CA ASN A 35 14.91 34.76 -17.32
C ASN A 35 15.58 33.82 -16.29
N LYS A 36 16.60 34.39 -15.64
CA LYS A 36 16.78 34.28 -14.18
C LYS A 36 15.47 34.71 -13.47
N ALA A 37 14.48 33.83 -13.41
CA ALA A 37 13.27 34.00 -12.59
C ALA A 37 12.60 32.67 -12.18
N GLU A 38 13.01 31.52 -12.72
CA GLU A 38 12.42 30.21 -12.39
C GLU A 38 13.38 29.26 -11.65
N ALA A 39 14.41 29.80 -11.02
CA ALA A 39 15.23 29.07 -10.04
C ALA A 39 14.83 29.40 -8.59
N ARG A 40 13.56 29.78 -8.35
CA ARG A 40 12.98 29.60 -7.02
C ARG A 40 12.75 28.11 -6.84
N LYS A 41 13.77 27.46 -6.27
CA LYS A 41 13.71 26.18 -5.56
C LYS A 41 12.27 25.82 -5.24
N ALA A 42 11.78 24.72 -5.80
CA ALA A 42 10.68 23.97 -5.22
C ALA A 42 11.09 23.66 -3.77
N ARG A 43 10.78 24.59 -2.86
CA ARG A 43 10.78 24.32 -1.44
C ARG A 43 9.73 23.23 -1.33
N ALA A 44 10.15 22.01 -1.00
CA ALA A 44 9.24 20.96 -0.57
C ALA A 44 8.46 21.57 0.60
N THR A 45 7.32 22.17 0.28
CA THR A 45 6.49 22.83 1.26
C THR A 45 5.74 21.66 1.85
N GLU A 46 5.97 21.39 3.13
CA GLU A 46 5.28 20.29 3.81
C GLU A 46 3.78 20.37 3.48
N PRO A 47 3.16 19.24 3.10
CA PRO A 47 1.75 19.26 2.75
C PRO A 47 0.95 19.85 3.91
N ILE A 48 0.00 20.73 3.59
CA ILE A 48 -0.87 21.31 4.60
C ILE A 48 -1.90 20.24 4.97
N VAL A 49 -1.58 19.49 6.02
CA VAL A 49 -2.40 18.38 6.53
C VAL A 49 -2.81 18.61 7.97
N SER A 50 -4.08 18.34 8.25
CA SER A 50 -4.64 18.51 9.60
C SER A 50 -4.03 17.51 10.60
N PRO A 51 -3.94 17.86 11.90
CA PRO A 51 -3.50 16.92 12.94
C PRO A 51 -4.33 15.63 12.96
N ALA A 52 -5.63 15.71 12.68
CA ALA A 52 -6.51 14.55 12.60
C ALA A 52 -6.06 13.58 11.50
N LEU A 53 -5.71 14.10 10.32
CA LEU A 53 -5.22 13.27 9.20
C LEU A 53 -3.86 12.63 9.51
N LYS A 54 -2.96 13.39 10.16
CA LYS A 54 -1.67 12.89 10.65
C LYS A 54 -1.84 11.73 11.63
N ASN A 55 -2.74 11.88 12.60
CA ASN A 55 -3.04 10.83 13.57
C ASN A 55 -3.68 9.60 12.91
N ALA A 56 -4.62 9.79 11.99
CA ALA A 56 -5.25 8.70 11.25
C ALA A 56 -4.23 7.83 10.50
N VAL A 57 -3.24 8.44 9.85
CA VAL A 57 -2.19 7.68 9.16
C VAL A 57 -1.20 7.03 10.12
N ASN A 58 -0.91 7.64 11.27
CA ASN A 58 -0.13 6.97 12.31
C ASN A 58 -0.88 5.76 12.88
N ASP A 59 -2.19 5.87 13.07
CA ASP A 59 -3.01 4.75 13.51
C ASP A 59 -3.03 3.60 12.48
N LEU A 60 -3.08 3.91 11.18
CA LEU A 60 -2.91 2.90 10.12
C LEU A 60 -1.50 2.29 10.14
N GLN A 61 -0.47 3.10 10.40
CA GLN A 61 0.90 2.63 10.53
C GLN A 61 1.07 1.68 11.73
N ASP A 62 0.40 1.97 12.85
CA ASP A 62 0.36 1.07 14.01
C ASP A 62 -0.34 -0.25 13.69
N LEU A 63 -1.42 -0.19 12.90
CA LEU A 63 -2.11 -1.40 12.42
C LEU A 63 -1.22 -2.25 11.50
N LYS A 64 -0.46 -1.62 10.60
CA LYS A 64 0.56 -2.28 9.78
C LYS A 64 1.63 -2.96 10.64
N ILE A 65 2.19 -2.26 11.62
CA ILE A 65 3.23 -2.82 12.50
C ILE A 65 2.69 -4.05 13.25
N LYS A 66 1.43 -3.99 13.71
CA LYS A 66 0.79 -5.12 14.38
C LYS A 66 0.49 -6.28 13.43
N SER A 67 0.12 -6.02 12.18
CA SER A 67 -0.15 -7.08 11.19
C SER A 67 1.12 -7.78 10.72
N GLU A 68 2.25 -7.07 10.67
CA GLU A 68 3.56 -7.64 10.31
C GLU A 68 4.30 -8.29 11.49
N GLY A 69 3.87 -8.03 12.73
CA GLY A 69 4.54 -8.49 13.94
C GLY A 69 4.23 -9.94 14.35
N GLU A 70 5.08 -10.51 15.20
CA GLU A 70 4.98 -11.91 15.68
C GLU A 70 3.69 -12.25 16.44
N TYR A 71 2.98 -11.24 16.96
CA TYR A 71 1.74 -11.42 17.72
C TYR A 71 0.50 -11.60 16.85
N GLY A 72 0.64 -11.42 15.53
CA GLY A 72 -0.45 -11.49 14.56
C GLY A 72 -1.52 -10.41 14.78
N ILE A 73 -2.56 -10.45 13.95
CA ILE A 73 -3.66 -9.50 14.03
C ILE A 73 -4.63 -9.92 15.13
N LYS A 74 -4.93 -9.01 16.06
CA LYS A 74 -6.05 -9.17 17.00
C LYS A 74 -7.29 -8.49 16.43
N LEU A 75 -8.19 -9.29 15.86
CA LEU A 75 -9.34 -8.81 15.10
C LEU A 75 -10.13 -7.70 15.81
N ARG A 76 -10.48 -7.86 17.09
CA ARG A 76 -11.26 -6.85 17.82
C ARG A 76 -10.54 -5.52 17.97
N GLU A 77 -9.26 -5.54 18.35
CA GLU A 77 -8.45 -4.32 18.48
C GLU A 77 -8.29 -3.62 17.12
N TYR A 78 -8.15 -4.43 16.07
CA TYR A 78 -8.03 -3.96 14.70
C TYR A 78 -9.31 -3.27 14.22
N GLU A 79 -10.46 -3.89 14.46
CA GLU A 79 -11.78 -3.34 14.15
C GLU A 79 -12.06 -2.04 14.89
N ASP A 80 -11.77 -2.00 16.19
CA ASP A 80 -12.02 -0.83 17.01
C ASP A 80 -11.17 0.35 16.54
N LYS A 81 -9.90 0.10 16.17
CA LYS A 81 -9.06 1.15 15.60
C LYS A 81 -9.56 1.63 14.22
N LEU A 82 -9.99 0.74 13.34
CA LEU A 82 -10.58 1.16 12.06
C LEU A 82 -11.85 2.00 12.24
N LYS A 83 -12.70 1.70 13.23
CA LYS A 83 -13.89 2.51 13.56
C LYS A 83 -13.53 3.93 13.98
N GLU A 84 -12.38 4.15 14.60
CA GLU A 84 -11.87 5.48 14.97
C GLU A 84 -11.37 6.27 13.74
N ILE A 85 -10.72 5.59 12.79
CA ILE A 85 -10.12 6.23 11.60
C ILE A 85 -11.17 6.61 10.54
N VAL A 86 -12.19 5.77 10.34
CA VAL A 86 -13.26 6.00 9.34
C VAL A 86 -13.93 7.39 9.43
N PRO A 87 -14.39 7.87 10.59
CA PRO A 87 -15.02 9.19 10.68
C PRO A 87 -14.02 10.31 10.35
N VAL A 88 -12.74 10.17 10.73
CA VAL A 88 -11.70 11.14 10.35
C VAL A 88 -11.58 11.22 8.84
N ALA A 89 -11.53 10.09 8.14
CA ALA A 89 -11.41 10.07 6.69
C ALA A 89 -12.60 10.72 5.95
N LYS A 90 -13.80 10.73 6.56
CA LYS A 90 -15.00 11.36 5.99
C LYS A 90 -14.95 12.89 6.08
N ILE A 91 -14.42 13.43 7.18
CA ILE A 91 -14.45 14.88 7.47
C ILE A 91 -13.11 15.56 7.25
N ALA A 92 -12.04 14.80 7.01
CA ALA A 92 -10.69 15.35 6.86
C ALA A 92 -10.62 16.30 5.66
N GLN A 93 -9.97 17.44 5.91
CA GLN A 93 -9.63 18.47 4.93
C GLN A 93 -8.12 18.67 4.93
N GLY A 94 -7.58 19.17 3.83
CA GLY A 94 -6.14 19.40 3.64
C GLY A 94 -5.71 19.08 2.22
N ASP A 95 -4.41 18.87 2.07
CA ASP A 95 -3.78 18.47 0.82
C ASP A 95 -4.51 17.27 0.16
N ALA A 96 -4.84 17.42 -1.13
CA ALA A 96 -5.68 16.46 -1.84
C ALA A 96 -4.98 15.12 -2.06
N GLU A 97 -3.66 15.13 -2.28
CA GLU A 97 -2.86 13.93 -2.47
C GLU A 97 -2.76 13.15 -1.15
N ALA A 98 -2.47 13.84 -0.05
CA ALA A 98 -2.45 13.24 1.27
C ALA A 98 -3.79 12.62 1.68
N LEU A 99 -4.91 13.32 1.40
CA LEU A 99 -6.25 12.80 1.65
C LEU A 99 -6.57 11.57 0.80
N ALA A 100 -6.21 11.59 -0.49
CA ALA A 100 -6.41 10.47 -1.38
C ALA A 100 -5.61 9.24 -0.94
N ALA A 101 -4.33 9.43 -0.57
CA ALA A 101 -3.46 8.36 -0.12
C ALA A 101 -3.97 7.72 1.19
N MET A 102 -4.35 8.53 2.18
CA MET A 102 -4.92 8.02 3.43
C MET A 102 -6.23 7.25 3.19
N LYS A 103 -7.13 7.76 2.34
CA LYS A 103 -8.38 7.07 2.00
C LYS A 103 -8.12 5.75 1.27
N SER A 104 -7.14 5.73 0.37
CA SER A 104 -6.73 4.52 -0.32
C SER A 104 -6.23 3.45 0.65
N ALA A 105 -5.35 3.84 1.59
CA ALA A 105 -4.83 2.94 2.63
C ALA A 105 -5.94 2.41 3.54
N LEU A 106 -6.83 3.29 4.03
CA LEU A 106 -7.98 2.90 4.83
C LEU A 106 -8.86 1.88 4.11
N GLU A 107 -9.13 2.08 2.83
CA GLU A 107 -9.95 1.14 2.05
C GLU A 107 -9.30 -0.24 1.91
N GLY A 108 -7.97 -0.28 1.74
CA GLY A 108 -7.22 -1.54 1.70
C GLY A 108 -7.38 -2.34 2.99
N HIS A 109 -7.20 -1.67 4.13
CA HIS A 109 -7.37 -2.30 5.44
C HIS A 109 -8.82 -2.70 5.74
N LYS A 110 -9.82 -1.96 5.22
CA LYS A 110 -11.23 -2.36 5.32
C LYS A 110 -11.51 -3.63 4.52
N LEU A 111 -11.05 -3.71 3.27
CA LEU A 111 -11.23 -4.90 2.43
C LEU A 111 -10.57 -6.14 3.04
N ALA A 112 -9.36 -5.99 3.57
CA ALA A 112 -8.67 -7.05 4.28
C ALA A 112 -9.47 -7.57 5.49
N LEU A 113 -10.03 -6.64 6.28
CA LEU A 113 -10.85 -6.97 7.43
C LEU A 113 -12.16 -7.68 7.04
N GLU A 114 -12.89 -7.17 6.05
CA GLU A 114 -14.16 -7.79 5.62
C GLU A 114 -13.94 -9.17 5.01
N PHE A 115 -12.88 -9.36 4.21
CA PHE A 115 -12.51 -10.68 3.71
C PHE A 115 -12.21 -11.65 4.86
N TRP A 116 -11.43 -11.22 5.85
CA TRP A 116 -11.12 -12.06 7.01
C TRP A 116 -12.35 -12.40 7.87
N ARG A 117 -13.36 -11.53 7.91
CA ARG A 117 -14.63 -11.81 8.61
C ARG A 117 -15.45 -12.91 7.95
N CYS A 118 -15.35 -13.08 6.64
CA CYS A 118 -16.04 -14.17 5.94
C CYS A 118 -15.63 -15.55 6.49
N ASP A 119 -14.41 -15.68 7.00
CA ASP A 119 -13.88 -16.93 7.56
C ASP A 119 -14.54 -17.35 8.87
N ARG A 120 -15.34 -16.45 9.46
CA ARG A 120 -16.11 -16.73 10.68
C ARG A 120 -17.49 -17.30 10.41
N LEU A 121 -17.89 -17.38 9.14
CA LEU A 121 -19.15 -17.99 8.74
C LEU A 121 -19.04 -19.52 8.79
N SER A 122 -20.05 -20.17 9.35
CA SER A 122 -20.04 -21.63 9.56
C SER A 122 -20.53 -22.44 8.35
N GLY A 123 -21.19 -21.79 7.38
CA GLY A 123 -21.72 -22.46 6.18
C GLY A 123 -20.78 -22.36 5.00
N TYR A 124 -20.57 -23.46 4.26
CA TYR A 124 -19.68 -23.51 3.08
C TYR A 124 -20.08 -22.48 2.02
N ASP A 125 -21.33 -22.53 1.54
CA ASP A 125 -21.82 -21.59 0.51
C ASP A 125 -21.78 -20.15 1.02
N GLN A 126 -22.20 -19.92 2.27
CA GLN A 126 -22.19 -18.59 2.89
C GLN A 126 -20.77 -18.00 2.98
N LEU A 127 -19.79 -18.83 3.37
CA LEU A 127 -18.38 -18.45 3.44
C LEU A 127 -17.86 -18.06 2.06
N HIS A 128 -18.10 -18.89 1.05
CA HIS A 128 -17.58 -18.65 -0.30
C HIS A 128 -18.29 -17.53 -1.04
N GLU A 129 -19.60 -17.36 -0.85
CA GLU A 129 -20.35 -16.19 -1.35
C GLU A 129 -19.84 -14.90 -0.72
N CYS A 130 -19.59 -14.90 0.60
CA CYS A 130 -19.01 -13.76 1.29
C CYS A 130 -17.61 -13.44 0.73
N ARG A 131 -16.72 -14.43 0.66
CA ARG A 131 -15.36 -14.24 0.14
C ARG A 131 -15.36 -13.75 -1.31
N ASP A 132 -16.17 -14.34 -2.19
CA ASP A 132 -16.23 -13.94 -3.60
C ASP A 132 -16.75 -12.52 -3.78
N LYS A 133 -17.71 -12.10 -2.93
CA LYS A 133 -18.17 -10.71 -2.90
C LYS A 133 -17.05 -9.76 -2.49
N GLU A 134 -16.34 -10.03 -1.40
CA GLU A 134 -15.24 -9.17 -0.95
C GLU A 134 -14.06 -9.19 -1.93
N LEU A 135 -13.81 -10.32 -2.59
CA LEU A 135 -12.82 -10.46 -3.65
C LEU A 135 -13.07 -9.52 -4.83
N GLN A 136 -14.32 -9.22 -5.17
CA GLN A 136 -14.60 -8.23 -6.23
C GLN A 136 -14.06 -6.85 -5.85
N GLY A 137 -14.23 -6.43 -4.60
CA GLY A 137 -13.66 -5.17 -4.09
C GLY A 137 -12.14 -5.19 -4.09
N ILE A 138 -11.56 -6.29 -3.60
CA ILE A 138 -10.11 -6.51 -3.59
C ILE A 138 -9.53 -6.46 -4.99
N PHE A 139 -10.11 -7.18 -5.95
CA PHE A 139 -9.64 -7.23 -7.34
C PHE A 139 -9.73 -5.90 -8.07
N ASN A 140 -10.72 -5.07 -7.73
CA ASN A 140 -10.82 -3.73 -8.29
C ASN A 140 -9.74 -2.79 -7.75
N LYS A 141 -9.34 -2.96 -6.49
CA LYS A 141 -8.32 -2.12 -5.86
C LYS A 141 -6.89 -2.62 -6.12
N TYR A 142 -6.71 -3.94 -6.18
CA TYR A 142 -5.44 -4.66 -6.30
C TYR A 142 -5.51 -5.64 -7.51
N PRO A 143 -5.40 -5.14 -8.76
CA PRO A 143 -5.50 -5.96 -9.96
C PRO A 143 -4.48 -7.09 -10.03
N GLU A 144 -3.30 -6.92 -9.43
CA GLU A 144 -2.27 -7.95 -9.35
C GLU A 144 -2.70 -9.15 -8.50
N ILE A 145 -3.51 -8.96 -7.47
CA ILE A 145 -4.10 -10.06 -6.69
C ILE A 145 -5.13 -10.80 -7.57
N LYS A 146 -5.89 -10.08 -8.40
CA LYS A 146 -6.83 -10.67 -9.36
C LYS A 146 -6.11 -11.57 -10.36
N GLU A 147 -5.04 -11.09 -10.96
CA GLU A 147 -4.24 -11.85 -11.95
C GLU A 147 -3.71 -13.15 -11.33
N GLN A 148 -3.13 -13.06 -10.13
CA GLN A 148 -2.61 -14.22 -9.40
C GLN A 148 -3.72 -15.21 -9.01
N ALA A 149 -4.86 -14.71 -8.53
CA ALA A 149 -6.00 -15.53 -8.17
C ALA A 149 -6.58 -16.28 -9.37
N LEU A 150 -6.81 -15.58 -10.49
CA LEU A 150 -7.40 -16.18 -11.69
C LEU A 150 -6.48 -17.18 -12.37
N ALA A 151 -5.16 -17.06 -12.22
CA ALA A 151 -4.20 -18.05 -12.72
C ALA A 151 -4.35 -19.44 -12.05
N LEU A 152 -5.00 -19.52 -10.89
CA LEU A 152 -5.17 -20.73 -10.09
C LEU A 152 -6.58 -21.35 -10.20
N VAL A 153 -7.50 -20.68 -10.89
CA VAL A 153 -8.91 -21.09 -11.00
C VAL A 153 -9.13 -21.85 -12.31
N GLU A 154 -9.60 -23.09 -12.21
CA GLU A 154 -10.11 -23.84 -13.37
C GLU A 154 -11.52 -23.34 -13.74
N GLU A 155 -11.90 -23.42 -15.03
CA GLU A 155 -13.14 -22.81 -15.59
C GLU A 155 -14.47 -23.26 -14.95
N ASN A 156 -14.49 -24.30 -14.11
CA ASN A 156 -15.71 -24.94 -13.60
C ASN A 156 -15.94 -24.82 -12.09
N SER A 157 -15.26 -23.91 -11.38
CA SER A 157 -15.53 -23.70 -9.95
C SER A 157 -16.78 -22.85 -9.72
N SER A 158 -17.69 -23.27 -8.84
CA SER A 158 -18.85 -22.47 -8.43
C SER A 158 -18.47 -21.19 -7.68
N TYR A 159 -17.29 -21.19 -7.03
CA TYR A 159 -16.75 -20.06 -6.29
C TYR A 159 -15.25 -19.90 -6.58
N ILE A 160 -14.78 -18.67 -6.81
CA ILE A 160 -13.36 -18.40 -7.03
C ILE A 160 -12.58 -18.67 -5.74
N SER A 161 -13.10 -18.20 -4.61
CA SER A 161 -12.48 -18.34 -3.28
C SER A 161 -12.34 -19.78 -2.79
N ALA A 162 -13.08 -20.75 -3.36
CA ALA A 162 -12.93 -22.16 -3.02
C ALA A 162 -11.63 -22.78 -3.53
N ARG A 163 -10.94 -22.10 -4.46
CA ARG A 163 -9.68 -22.56 -5.07
C ARG A 163 -8.46 -21.82 -4.56
N LEU A 164 -8.67 -20.78 -3.76
CA LEU A 164 -7.60 -19.93 -3.24
C LEU A 164 -7.22 -20.38 -1.84
N ASP A 165 -5.92 -20.47 -1.58
CA ASP A 165 -5.43 -20.67 -0.23
C ASP A 165 -5.74 -19.42 0.60
N GLN A 166 -6.48 -19.63 1.69
CA GLN A 166 -7.00 -18.53 2.50
C GLN A 166 -5.89 -17.71 3.13
N GLU A 167 -4.91 -18.36 3.76
CA GLU A 167 -3.83 -17.68 4.48
C GLU A 167 -2.98 -16.88 3.50
N SER A 168 -2.57 -17.49 2.38
CA SER A 168 -1.77 -16.82 1.34
C SER A 168 -2.50 -15.62 0.73
N LEU A 169 -3.80 -15.74 0.47
CA LEU A 169 -4.59 -14.64 -0.08
C LEU A 169 -4.75 -13.51 0.95
N LEU A 170 -5.03 -13.85 2.21
CA LEU A 170 -5.16 -12.86 3.28
C LEU A 170 -3.84 -12.11 3.49
N ASP A 171 -2.70 -12.81 3.47
CA ASP A 171 -1.36 -12.22 3.55
C ASP A 171 -1.07 -11.27 2.37
N ALA A 172 -1.46 -11.65 1.15
CA ALA A 172 -1.33 -10.79 -0.03
C ALA A 172 -2.14 -9.49 0.12
N ILE A 173 -3.39 -9.59 0.59
CA ILE A 173 -4.26 -8.43 0.82
C ILE A 173 -3.66 -7.53 1.92
N TRP A 174 -3.20 -8.09 3.03
CA TRP A 174 -2.54 -7.32 4.10
C TRP A 174 -1.27 -6.64 3.61
N SER A 175 -0.45 -7.34 2.84
CA SER A 175 0.77 -6.77 2.26
C SER A 175 0.47 -5.54 1.41
N GLN A 176 -0.56 -5.58 0.56
CA GLN A 176 -0.93 -4.42 -0.25
C GLN A 176 -1.54 -3.28 0.56
N ALA A 177 -2.39 -3.59 1.55
CA ALA A 177 -2.91 -2.57 2.46
C ALA A 177 -1.78 -1.87 3.24
N ASN A 178 -0.79 -2.64 3.69
CA ASN A 178 0.40 -2.12 4.38
C ASN A 178 1.29 -1.27 3.45
N ALA A 179 1.37 -1.63 2.16
CA ALA A 179 2.06 -0.84 1.16
C ALA A 179 1.36 0.52 0.93
N ASP A 180 0.04 0.53 0.81
CA ASP A 180 -0.75 1.76 0.71
C ASP A 180 -0.55 2.66 1.95
N THR A 181 -0.53 2.08 3.14
CA THR A 181 -0.25 2.81 4.40
C THR A 181 1.15 3.42 4.39
N SER A 182 2.16 2.70 3.90
CA SER A 182 3.52 3.23 3.77
C SER A 182 3.59 4.41 2.80
N ILE A 183 2.84 4.36 1.70
CA ILE A 183 2.72 5.45 0.73
C ILE A 183 2.06 6.67 1.38
N ALA A 184 0.91 6.47 2.06
CA ALA A 184 0.21 7.54 2.76
C ALA A 184 1.09 8.20 3.83
N HIS A 185 1.82 7.40 4.61
CA HIS A 185 2.75 7.90 5.62
C HIS A 185 3.87 8.74 4.99
N ARG A 186 4.49 8.28 3.89
CA ARG A 186 5.55 9.03 3.21
C ARG A 186 5.06 10.35 2.61
N ILE A 187 3.84 10.39 2.08
CA ILE A 187 3.25 11.62 1.54
C ILE A 187 3.01 12.63 2.67
N ILE A 188 2.47 12.19 3.81
CA ILE A 188 2.16 13.06 4.95
C ILE A 188 3.42 13.50 5.72
N TYR A 189 4.41 12.63 5.80
CA TYR A 189 5.69 12.85 6.47
C TYR A 189 6.83 12.71 5.45
N PRO A 190 6.97 13.67 4.51
CA PRO A 190 8.05 13.62 3.54
C PRO A 190 9.41 13.72 4.25
N PRO A 191 10.43 12.96 3.83
CA PRO A 191 11.76 13.08 4.39
C PRO A 191 12.29 14.51 4.19
N LEU A 192 12.88 15.09 5.24
CA LEU A 192 13.49 16.41 5.16
C LEU A 192 14.64 16.37 4.14
N ASP A 193 14.57 17.23 3.12
CA ASP A 193 15.68 17.41 2.18
C ASP A 193 16.78 18.25 2.84
N LEU A 194 17.77 17.56 3.42
CA LEU A 194 18.91 18.17 4.11
C LEU A 194 20.00 18.71 3.15
N THR A 195 19.81 18.66 1.82
CA THR A 195 20.85 19.02 0.84
C THR A 195 21.12 20.52 0.66
N ASN A 196 20.48 21.40 1.44
CA ASN A 196 20.65 22.85 1.33
C ASN A 196 21.17 23.54 2.60
N THR A 197 22.04 22.88 3.36
CA THR A 197 22.85 23.55 4.39
C THR A 197 24.31 23.66 3.93
N VAL A 198 24.54 24.44 2.87
CA VAL A 198 25.88 24.96 2.61
C VAL A 198 25.93 26.36 3.21
N THR A 199 26.76 26.45 4.23
CA THR A 199 27.30 27.61 4.93
C THR A 199 27.63 28.77 3.99
N ASP A 200 26.93 29.90 4.15
CA ASP A 200 27.48 31.22 3.83
C ASP A 200 28.14 31.77 5.10
N GLU A 201 29.32 31.26 5.41
CA GLU A 201 30.33 31.98 6.20
C GLU A 201 31.52 32.25 5.28
N ASN A 202 31.57 33.47 4.73
CA ASN A 202 32.76 34.33 4.57
C ASN A 202 32.43 35.59 3.76
#